data_AF-A0A2A4N584-F1
#
_entry.id   AF-A0A2A4N584-F1
#
_cell.length_a   1.000
_cell.length_b   1.000
_cell.length_c   1.000
_cell.angle_alpha   90.00
_cell.angle_beta   90.00
_cell.angle_gamma   90.00
#
_symmetry.space_group_name_H-M   'P 1'
#
loop_
_entity.id
_entity.type
_entity.pdbx_description
1 polymer ?
#
loop_
_entity_poly.entity_id
_entity_poly.type
_entity_poly.pdbx_seq_one_letter_code
_entity_poly.pdbx_strand_id
1 'polypeptide(L)'
;MRRLLIVFAITAGLMMLIFRYAGWYADTSALPRYCADPRAAIGYVEDILTNPNPVGDARKRPYLVAAKLIFLVPQQSGESTPDYLQRLERVISEKCATRY
;
A
#
# COMPACT_ATOMS: atom_id res chain seq x y z
N MET A 1 -29.30 -21.93 18.99
CA MET A 1 -28.13 -22.19 18.12
C MET A 1 -28.35 -21.79 16.65
N ARG A 2 -29.42 -22.23 15.96
CA ARG A 2 -29.67 -21.87 14.54
C ARG A 2 -29.70 -20.36 14.23
N ARG A 3 -30.32 -19.54 15.10
CA ARG A 3 -30.33 -18.07 14.93
C ARG A 3 -28.93 -17.45 15.09
N LEU A 4 -28.12 -17.96 16.02
CA LEU A 4 -26.74 -17.52 16.22
C LEU A 4 -25.84 -17.87 15.02
N LEU A 5 -26.02 -19.08 14.46
CA LEU A 5 -25.31 -19.49 13.24
C LEU A 5 -25.67 -18.62 12.03
N ILE A 6 -26.94 -18.24 11.89
CA ILE A 6 -27.39 -17.33 10.82
C ILE A 6 -26.73 -15.95 10.97
N VAL A 7 -26.76 -15.37 12.17
CA VAL A 7 -26.14 -14.06 12.41
C VAL A 7 -24.63 -14.13 12.14
N PHE A 8 -23.95 -15.16 12.65
CA PHE A 8 -22.52 -15.36 12.40
C PHE A 8 -22.20 -15.46 10.91
N ALA A 9 -22.96 -16.26 10.15
CA ALA A 9 -22.75 -16.42 8.71
C ALA A 9 -22.97 -15.11 7.95
N ILE A 10 -23.97 -14.31 8.33
CA ILE A 10 -24.22 -13.00 7.72
C ILE A 10 -23.06 -12.05 8.01
N THR A 11 -22.63 -11.95 9.27
CA THR A 11 -21.53 -11.05 9.65
C THR A 11 -20.22 -11.45 8.96
N ALA A 12 -19.89 -12.75 8.95
CA ALA A 12 -18.71 -13.25 8.26
C ALA A 12 -18.75 -12.98 6.75
N GLY A 13 -19.91 -13.19 6.11
CA GLY A 13 -20.12 -12.88 4.70
C GLY A 13 -19.96 -11.38 4.40
N LEU A 14 -20.49 -10.51 5.27
CA LEU A 14 -20.35 -9.06 5.14
C LEU A 14 -18.89 -8.64 5.27
N MET A 15 -18.15 -9.16 6.26
CA MET A 15 -16.73 -8.86 6.42
C MET A 15 -15.90 -9.33 5.21
N MET A 16 -16.16 -10.54 4.69
CA MET A 16 -15.50 -11.02 3.46
C MET A 16 -15.71 -10.09 2.28
N LEU A 17 -16.94 -9.60 2.08
CA LEU A 17 -17.24 -8.63 1.02
C LEU A 17 -16.44 -7.34 1.20
N ILE A 18 -16.42 -6.78 2.41
CA ILE A 18 -15.66 -5.55 2.71
C ILE A 18 -14.18 -5.73 2.40
N PHE A 19 -13.55 -6.82 2.85
CA PHE A 19 -12.13 -7.08 2.57
C PHE A 19 -11.85 -7.25 1.08
N ARG A 20 -12.73 -7.94 0.35
CA ARG A 20 -12.60 -8.10 -1.10
C ARG A 20 -12.68 -6.76 -1.84
N TYR A 21 -13.61 -5.89 -1.44
CA TYR A 21 -13.74 -4.54 -2.01
C TYR A 21 -12.55 -3.64 -1.65
N ALA A 22 -12.00 -3.75 -0.45
CA ALA A 22 -10.83 -3.00 -0.04
C ALA A 22 -9.60 -3.32 -0.91
N GLY A 23 -9.36 -4.60 -1.21
CA GLY A 23 -8.30 -5.01 -2.14
C GLY A 23 -8.49 -4.44 -3.54
N TRP A 24 -9.71 -4.51 -4.08
CA TRP A 24 -10.03 -3.93 -5.39
C TRP A 24 -9.83 -2.41 -5.44
N TYR A 25 -10.20 -1.69 -4.36
CA TYR A 25 -10.03 -0.24 -4.27
C TYR A 25 -8.54 0.17 -4.20
N ALA A 26 -7.73 -0.58 -3.44
CA ALA A 26 -6.29 -0.37 -3.38
C ALA A 26 -5.65 -0.52 -4.77
N ASP A 27 -6.02 -1.58 -5.50
CA ASP A 27 -5.51 -1.91 -6.82
C ASP A 27 -5.96 -0.95 -7.92
N THR A 28 -7.23 -0.53 -7.91
CA THR A 28 -7.85 0.15 -9.07
C THR A 28 -7.89 1.67 -8.92
N SER A 29 -7.82 2.20 -7.68
CA SER A 29 -8.00 3.64 -7.43
C SER A 29 -6.86 4.27 -6.65
N ALA A 30 -6.27 3.57 -5.68
CA ALA A 30 -5.23 4.15 -4.83
C ALA A 30 -3.84 4.10 -5.47
N LEU A 31 -3.46 2.95 -6.06
CA LEU A 31 -2.16 2.72 -6.69
C LEU A 31 -1.91 3.52 -7.99
N PRO A 32 -2.89 3.76 -8.88
CA PRO A 32 -2.66 4.55 -10.09
C PRO A 32 -2.16 5.98 -9.83
N ARG A 33 -2.42 6.53 -8.64
CA ARG A 33 -1.93 7.86 -8.25
C ARG A 33 -0.41 7.98 -8.27
N TYR A 34 0.30 6.87 -8.06
CA TYR A 34 1.77 6.85 -8.03
C TYR A 34 2.37 6.65 -9.42
N CYS A 35 1.56 6.33 -10.44
CA CYS A 35 2.03 6.17 -11.82
C CYS A 35 2.43 7.48 -12.49
N ALA A 36 2.06 8.63 -11.93
CA ALA A 36 2.49 9.93 -12.43
C ALA A 36 4.00 10.14 -12.26
N ASP A 37 4.57 9.68 -11.15
CA ASP A 37 6.01 9.70 -10.87
C ASP A 37 6.38 8.59 -9.87
N PRO A 38 6.51 7.34 -10.35
CA PRO A 38 6.69 6.19 -9.47
C PRO A 38 8.09 6.11 -8.88
N ARG A 39 9.12 6.61 -9.58
CA ARG A 39 10.49 6.66 -9.03
C ARG A 39 10.59 7.62 -7.87
N ALA A 40 9.99 8.82 -7.97
CA ALA A 40 9.95 9.74 -6.85
C ALA A 40 9.18 9.14 -5.66
N ALA A 41 8.05 8.47 -5.92
CA ALA A 41 7.27 7.82 -4.86
C ALA A 41 8.09 6.75 -4.09
N ILE A 42 8.83 5.90 -4.79
CA ILE A 42 9.72 4.89 -4.17
C ILE A 42 10.84 5.57 -3.39
N GLY A 43 11.48 6.60 -3.96
CA GLY A 43 12.53 7.35 -3.26
C GLY A 43 12.05 8.00 -1.96
N TYR A 44 10.83 8.55 -1.94
CA TYR A 44 10.23 9.05 -0.70
C TYR A 44 9.95 7.94 0.31
N VAL A 45 9.58 6.74 -0.13
CA VAL A 45 9.41 5.59 0.77
C VAL A 45 10.74 5.15 1.37
N GLU A 46 11.79 5.06 0.55
CA GLU A 46 13.15 4.76 1.02
C GLU A 46 13.61 5.78 2.07
N ASP A 47 13.43 7.07 1.82
CA ASP A 47 13.77 8.14 2.75
C ASP A 47 12.97 8.01 4.06
N ILE A 48 11.65 7.73 3.99
CA ILE A 48 10.82 7.50 5.19
C ILE A 48 11.33 6.33 6.04
N LEU A 49 11.82 5.25 5.42
CA LEU A 49 12.25 4.04 6.11
C LEU A 49 13.68 4.14 6.66
N THR A 50 14.52 5.00 6.11
CA THR A 50 15.96 5.05 6.41
C THR A 50 16.37 6.31 7.17
N ASN A 51 15.63 7.41 7.00
CA ASN A 51 15.95 8.70 7.59
C ASN A 51 15.10 8.97 8.85
N PRO A 52 15.69 9.33 10.00
CA PRO A 52 14.95 9.68 11.21
C PRO A 52 14.13 10.99 11.08
N ASN A 53 14.45 11.85 10.11
CA ASN A 53 13.68 13.07 9.80
C ASN A 53 13.51 13.22 8.28
N PRO A 54 12.66 12.40 7.63
CA PRO A 54 12.58 12.32 6.18
C PRO A 54 12.02 13.61 5.56
N VAL A 55 11.16 14.34 6.27
CA VAL A 55 10.52 15.55 5.75
C VAL A 55 11.42 16.78 5.85
N GLY A 56 12.21 16.92 6.94
CA GLY A 56 12.99 18.12 7.20
C GLY A 56 12.18 19.42 7.02
N ASP A 57 12.73 20.35 6.23
CA ASP A 57 12.07 21.61 5.82
C ASP A 57 11.34 21.50 4.47
N ALA A 58 11.30 20.30 3.87
CA ALA A 58 10.68 20.08 2.57
C ALA A 58 9.14 20.11 2.65
N ARG A 59 8.50 20.14 1.48
CA ARG A 59 7.03 20.05 1.40
C ARG A 59 6.57 18.71 1.96
N LYS A 60 5.66 18.72 2.94
CA LYS A 60 5.14 17.51 3.62
C LYS A 60 4.30 16.59 2.74
N ARG A 61 3.68 17.15 1.69
CA ARG A 61 2.64 16.47 0.90
C ARG A 61 3.14 15.22 0.14
N PRO A 62 4.30 15.23 -0.55
CA PRO A 62 4.84 14.03 -1.20
C PRO A 62 5.14 12.90 -0.22
N TYR A 63 5.68 13.23 0.96
CA TYR A 63 5.95 12.25 2.02
C TYR A 63 4.67 11.62 2.59
N LEU A 64 3.60 12.41 2.79
CA LEU A 64 2.30 11.86 3.21
C LEU A 64 1.70 10.91 2.16
N VAL A 65 1.88 11.23 0.88
CA VAL A 65 1.45 10.37 -0.21
C VAL A 65 2.30 9.09 -0.23
N ALA A 66 3.62 9.18 -0.14
CA ALA A 66 4.51 8.01 -0.08
C ALA A 66 4.26 7.14 1.15
N ALA A 67 4.01 7.72 2.33
CA ALA A 67 3.68 6.98 3.54
C ALA A 67 2.41 6.12 3.35
N LYS A 68 1.41 6.62 2.62
CA LYS A 68 0.22 5.84 2.28
C LYS A 68 0.57 4.58 1.47
N LEU A 69 1.61 4.62 0.66
CA LEU A 69 2.09 3.49 -0.12
C LEU A 69 2.55 2.32 0.77
N ILE A 70 3.20 2.62 1.89
CA ILE A 70 3.63 1.63 2.89
C ILE A 70 2.41 0.89 3.48
N PHE A 71 1.28 1.57 3.67
CA PHE A 71 0.05 0.92 4.12
C PHE A 71 -0.63 0.09 3.03
N LEU A 72 -0.55 0.51 1.76
CA LEU A 72 -1.14 -0.20 0.64
C LEU A 72 -0.35 -1.47 0.29
N VAL A 73 0.97 -1.41 0.41
CA VAL A 73 1.88 -2.51 0.16
C VAL A 73 2.78 -2.65 1.39
N PRO A 74 2.31 -3.33 2.45
CA PRO A 74 3.06 -3.45 3.69
C PRO A 74 4.33 -4.30 3.52
N GLN A 75 5.34 -3.97 4.31
CA GLN A 75 6.53 -4.80 4.49
C GLN A 75 6.16 -6.10 5.21
N GLN A 76 6.70 -7.21 4.75
CA GLN A 76 6.46 -8.52 5.36
C GLN A 76 7.35 -8.73 6.60
N SER A 77 6.91 -9.58 7.51
CA SER A 77 7.70 -9.92 8.70
C SER A 77 9.03 -10.56 8.29
N GLY A 78 10.14 -9.96 8.71
CA GLY A 78 11.49 -10.43 8.40
C GLY A 78 12.03 -10.03 7.02
N GLU A 79 11.25 -9.28 6.23
CA GLU A 79 11.70 -8.74 4.94
C GLU A 79 12.68 -7.59 5.17
N SER A 80 13.84 -7.61 4.51
CA SER A 80 14.79 -6.50 4.60
C SER A 80 14.25 -5.26 3.87
N THR A 81 14.67 -4.05 4.27
CA THR A 81 14.27 -2.82 3.56
C THR A 81 14.62 -2.84 2.07
N PRO A 82 15.81 -3.30 1.63
CA PRO A 82 16.11 -3.44 0.21
C PRO A 82 15.16 -4.40 -0.53
N ASP A 83 14.85 -5.56 0.05
CA ASP A 83 13.93 -6.54 -0.56
C ASP A 83 12.52 -5.97 -0.69
N TYR A 84 12.09 -5.23 0.34
CA TYR A 84 10.81 -4.53 0.35
C TYR A 84 10.73 -3.49 -0.78
N LEU A 85 11.74 -2.64 -0.93
CA LEU A 85 11.77 -1.60 -1.97
C LEU A 85 11.77 -2.21 -3.37
N GLN A 86 12.52 -3.31 -3.58
CA GLN A 86 12.53 -4.02 -4.85
C GLN A 86 11.16 -4.67 -5.18
N ARG A 87 10.49 -5.25 -4.17
CA ARG A 87 9.13 -5.78 -4.35
C ARG A 87 8.13 -4.66 -4.63
N LEU A 88 8.24 -3.55 -3.90
CA LEU A 88 7.39 -2.38 -4.07
C LEU A 88 7.53 -1.80 -5.48
N GLU A 89 8.76 -1.67 -5.99
CA GLU A 89 9.05 -1.26 -7.36
C GLU A 89 8.35 -2.16 -8.38
N ARG A 90 8.45 -3.48 -8.19
CA ARG A 90 7.77 -4.45 -9.05
C ARG A 90 6.25 -4.25 -9.05
N VAL A 91 5.63 -4.13 -7.87
CA VAL A 91 4.18 -3.90 -7.77
C VAL A 91 3.78 -2.62 -8.49
N ILE A 92 4.52 -1.52 -8.33
CA ILE A 92 4.21 -0.26 -9.00
C ILE A 92 4.40 -0.40 -10.52
N SER A 93 5.49 -1.02 -10.97
CA SER A 93 5.78 -1.26 -12.39
C SER A 93 4.67 -2.05 -13.10
N GLU A 94 4.17 -3.11 -12.45
CA GLU A 94 3.04 -3.92 -12.94
C GLU A 94 1.74 -3.12 -13.05
N LYS A 95 1.46 -2.27 -12.06
CA LYS A 95 0.22 -1.45 -12.03
C LYS A 95 0.28 -0.27 -12.99
N CYS A 96 1.46 0.30 -13.21
CA CYS A 96 1.67 1.47 -14.05
C CYS A 96 2.02 1.13 -15.50
N ALA A 97 2.22 -0.16 -15.82
CA ALA A 97 2.70 -0.63 -17.11
C ALA A 97 4.02 0.04 -17.56
N THR A 98 4.84 0.45 -16.60
CA THR A 98 6.15 1.07 -16.83
C THR A 98 7.24 0.12 -16.34
N ARG A 99 8.20 -0.21 -17.21
CA ARG A 99 9.41 -0.96 -16.82
C ARG A 99 10.50 0.03 -16.40
N TYR A 100 11.05 -0.17 -15.22
CA TYR A 100 12.25 0.52 -14.73
C TYR A 100 13.46 -0.41 -14.81
#